data_AF-A0A2G2YPW1-F1
#
_entry.id   AF-A0A2G2YPW1-F1
#
_cell.length_a   1.000
_cell.length_b   1.000
_cell.length_c   1.000
_cell.angle_alpha   90.00
_cell.angle_beta   90.00
_cell.angle_gamma   90.00
#
_symmetry.space_group_name_H-M   'P 1'
#
loop_
_entity.id
_entity.type
_entity.pdbx_description
1 polymer ?
#
loop_
_entity_poly.entity_id
_entity_poly.type
_entity_poly.pdbx_seq_one_letter_code
_entity_poly.pdbx_strand_id
1 'polypeptide(L)'
;MDIIRLDFKSGLEALLKANPIRAIFLGVRIGDPTAVGQEQFSPSSPGWPPFMRVNPILDWSYRDVWAFLLVCKVQYCSLYDQGYTSIGSIHDTVPNALLCMKNSDSSEEKFKPAYLLADGRLERAGRVKKNSSAVCGKVSSISNGLKVENLNFGSMLTASIIAVGDEILFGTVEDKLSSVLCKRLHSIGWAVSRVTVTRNDIDSVAEEVERRKSTDDMVFIYGGIGPLHSDVTVAGVAKAFGVRMAPDEEFEEHLRHLIGEKCSGDKNEMALLPEGITELLHHEQLRVPLIKCHNVIILTATNAVELDLQWDCLIELAKSNGILELMDPFVSKCFATTLSDVEIAQPLSKLCAQFPDLYIGGYRRSREGPLIITSEGKDLSRIKAASQSLCEKFHHGAFSEIE
;
A
#
# COMPACT_ATOMS: atom_id res chain seq x y z
N MET A 1 10.57 -4.46 -43.85
CA MET A 1 9.77 -4.52 -42.61
C MET A 1 9.00 -5.82 -42.70
N ASP A 2 9.42 -6.83 -41.94
CA ASP A 2 8.77 -8.15 -41.99
C ASP A 2 7.52 -8.09 -41.10
N ILE A 3 6.38 -8.51 -41.64
CA ILE A 3 5.11 -8.51 -40.91
C ILE A 3 4.79 -9.94 -40.50
N ILE A 4 4.91 -10.20 -39.20
CA ILE A 4 4.57 -11.49 -38.61
C ILE A 4 3.08 -11.48 -38.23
N ARG A 5 2.31 -12.44 -38.77
CA ARG A 5 0.84 -12.54 -38.56
C ARG A 5 0.44 -13.56 -37.47
N LEU A 6 1.40 -14.12 -36.76
CA LEU A 6 1.18 -15.04 -35.65
C LEU A 6 1.00 -14.26 -34.34
N ASP A 7 0.53 -14.92 -33.29
CA ASP A 7 0.62 -14.34 -31.94
C ASP A 7 2.09 -14.07 -31.57
N PHE A 8 2.30 -13.16 -30.62
CA PHE A 8 3.63 -12.63 -30.33
C PHE A 8 4.65 -13.73 -29.98
N LYS A 9 4.23 -14.75 -29.22
CA LYS A 9 5.13 -15.84 -28.82
C LYS A 9 5.47 -16.75 -30.00
N SER A 10 4.47 -17.25 -30.73
CA SER A 10 4.74 -18.10 -31.90
C SER A 10 5.46 -17.35 -33.03
N GLY A 11 5.18 -16.06 -33.17
CA GLY A 11 5.90 -15.17 -34.09
C GLY A 11 7.37 -15.02 -33.73
N LEU A 12 7.67 -14.80 -32.45
CA LEU A 12 9.03 -14.72 -31.95
C LEU A 12 9.78 -16.06 -32.10
N GLU A 13 9.11 -17.18 -31.80
CA GLU A 13 9.65 -18.52 -32.03
C GLU A 13 10.02 -18.75 -33.50
N ALA A 14 9.14 -18.35 -34.43
CA ALA A 14 9.40 -18.47 -35.86
C ALA A 14 10.58 -17.58 -36.30
N LEU A 15 10.67 -16.35 -35.79
CA LEU A 15 11.74 -15.41 -36.08
C LEU A 15 13.11 -15.94 -35.63
N LEU A 16 13.17 -16.49 -34.42
CA LEU A 16 14.40 -17.06 -33.84
C LEU A 16 14.81 -18.38 -34.51
N LYS A 17 13.87 -19.14 -35.09
CA LYS A 17 14.19 -20.32 -35.91
C LYS A 17 14.71 -19.94 -37.29
N ALA A 18 14.14 -18.89 -37.89
CA ALA A 18 14.51 -18.44 -39.23
C ALA A 18 15.86 -17.71 -39.27
N ASN A 19 16.29 -17.12 -38.16
CA ASN A 19 17.49 -16.29 -38.08
C ASN A 19 18.37 -16.69 -36.89
N PRO A 20 19.72 -16.62 -37.01
CA PRO A 20 20.65 -16.94 -35.93
C PRO A 20 20.74 -15.81 -34.88
N ILE A 21 19.61 -15.37 -34.35
CA ILE A 21 19.52 -14.29 -33.35
C ILE A 21 19.91 -14.84 -31.99
N ARG A 22 20.96 -14.27 -31.39
CA ARG A 22 21.43 -14.64 -30.04
C ARG A 22 21.00 -13.65 -28.96
N ALA A 23 20.79 -12.40 -29.34
CA ALA A 23 20.47 -11.32 -28.43
C ALA A 23 19.45 -10.37 -29.07
N ILE A 24 18.56 -9.81 -28.23
CA ILE A 24 17.57 -8.81 -28.61
C ILE A 24 17.76 -7.60 -27.71
N PHE A 25 17.95 -6.44 -28.34
CA PHE A 25 18.00 -5.17 -27.64
C PHE A 25 16.60 -4.69 -27.31
N LEU A 26 16.37 -4.37 -26.03
CA LEU A 26 15.11 -3.84 -25.55
C LEU A 26 15.32 -2.41 -25.04
N GLY A 27 14.37 -1.53 -25.39
CA GLY A 27 14.31 -0.16 -24.89
C GLY A 27 13.48 -0.07 -23.62
N VAL A 28 13.87 -0.80 -22.58
CA VAL A 28 13.21 -0.77 -21.25
C VAL A 28 14.11 -0.09 -20.24
N ARG A 29 13.51 0.70 -19.34
CA ARG A 29 14.15 1.31 -18.17
C ARG A 29 13.67 0.64 -16.89
N ILE A 30 14.45 0.74 -15.81
CA ILE A 30 14.13 0.10 -14.53
C ILE A 30 12.79 0.56 -13.93
N GLY A 31 12.36 1.78 -14.23
CA GLY A 31 11.05 2.32 -13.83
C GLY A 31 9.86 1.81 -14.65
N ASP A 32 10.09 1.06 -15.74
CA ASP A 32 9.01 0.52 -16.55
C ASP A 32 8.36 -0.70 -15.86
N PRO A 33 7.01 -0.87 -15.93
CA PRO A 33 6.31 -1.94 -15.22
C PRO A 33 6.82 -3.36 -15.52
N THR A 34 7.39 -3.57 -16.71
CA THR A 34 7.90 -4.87 -17.18
C THR A 34 9.38 -5.11 -16.90
N ALA A 35 10.10 -4.10 -16.37
CA ALA A 35 11.54 -4.16 -16.14
C ALA A 35 11.94 -4.67 -14.75
N VAL A 36 10.97 -4.88 -13.85
CA VAL A 36 11.22 -5.35 -12.48
C VAL A 36 11.99 -6.67 -12.49
N GLY A 37 13.13 -6.71 -11.79
CA GLY A 37 14.00 -7.88 -11.70
C GLY A 37 14.82 -8.16 -12.97
N GLN A 38 14.79 -7.29 -13.99
CA GLN A 38 15.68 -7.43 -15.14
C GLN A 38 17.05 -6.84 -14.84
N GLU A 39 18.09 -7.53 -15.32
CA GLU A 39 19.46 -7.01 -15.38
C GLU A 39 19.76 -6.46 -16.78
N GLN A 40 20.93 -5.81 -16.93
CA GLN A 40 21.40 -5.29 -18.22
C GLN A 40 21.51 -6.40 -19.29
N PHE A 41 21.82 -7.62 -18.84
CA PHE A 41 21.78 -8.84 -19.65
C PHE A 41 20.98 -9.89 -18.89
N SER A 42 19.90 -10.41 -19.49
CA SER A 42 19.11 -11.46 -18.84
C SER A 42 18.52 -12.45 -19.85
N PRO A 43 18.43 -13.76 -19.52
CA PRO A 43 17.80 -14.73 -20.40
C PRO A 43 16.30 -14.48 -20.53
N SER A 44 15.72 -14.83 -21.67
CA SER A 44 14.26 -14.88 -21.88
C SER A 44 13.55 -15.64 -20.75
N SER A 45 12.32 -15.21 -20.42
CA SER A 45 11.57 -15.80 -19.31
C SER A 45 11.22 -17.28 -19.54
N PRO A 46 11.05 -18.09 -18.49
CA PRO A 46 10.63 -19.48 -18.62
C PRO A 46 9.36 -19.62 -19.48
N GLY A 47 9.37 -20.59 -20.40
CA GLY A 47 8.26 -20.80 -21.33
C GLY A 47 8.23 -19.87 -22.55
N TRP A 48 9.20 -18.95 -22.70
CA TRP A 48 9.44 -18.20 -23.93
C TRP A 48 10.60 -18.83 -24.73
N PRO A 49 10.67 -18.64 -26.06
CA PRO A 49 11.83 -19.09 -26.81
C PRO A 49 13.12 -18.48 -26.29
N PRO A 50 14.24 -19.23 -26.32
CA PRO A 50 15.50 -18.82 -25.72
C PRO A 50 16.20 -17.71 -26.51
N PHE A 51 16.46 -16.58 -25.86
CA PHE A 51 17.36 -15.52 -26.35
C PHE A 51 17.89 -14.69 -25.17
N MET A 52 18.97 -13.93 -25.40
CA MET A 52 19.48 -12.95 -24.43
C MET A 52 18.76 -11.60 -24.59
N ARG A 53 18.13 -11.09 -23.54
CA ARG A 53 17.71 -9.69 -23.47
C ARG A 53 18.92 -8.82 -23.18
N VAL A 54 19.07 -7.74 -23.93
CA VAL A 54 20.07 -6.70 -23.71
C VAL A 54 19.32 -5.40 -23.47
N ASN A 55 19.54 -4.75 -22.33
CA ASN A 55 18.82 -3.56 -21.88
C ASN A 55 19.80 -2.37 -21.75
N PRO A 56 20.20 -1.69 -22.84
CA PRO A 56 21.28 -0.70 -22.81
C PRO A 56 20.95 0.56 -21.99
N ILE A 57 19.66 0.87 -21.89
CA ILE A 57 19.15 2.07 -21.22
C ILE A 57 18.49 1.73 -19.88
N LEU A 58 18.74 0.54 -19.32
CA LEU A 58 18.04 0.07 -18.12
C LEU A 58 18.13 1.08 -16.96
N ASP A 59 19.32 1.61 -16.73
CA ASP A 59 19.62 2.55 -15.63
C ASP A 59 19.41 4.02 -16.02
N TRP A 60 18.88 4.30 -17.21
CA TRP A 60 18.62 5.68 -17.62
C TRP A 60 17.42 6.24 -16.88
N SER A 61 17.57 7.46 -16.34
CA SER A 61 16.46 8.21 -15.78
C SER A 61 15.60 8.84 -16.89
N TYR A 62 14.44 9.37 -16.50
CA TYR A 62 13.61 10.21 -17.38
C TYR A 62 14.41 11.36 -18.01
N ARG A 63 15.30 11.98 -17.23
CA ARG A 63 16.14 13.09 -17.68
C ARG A 63 17.18 12.62 -18.70
N ASP A 64 17.78 11.45 -18.50
CA ASP A 64 18.79 10.90 -19.41
C ASP A 64 18.19 10.60 -20.79
N VAL A 65 16.97 10.03 -20.81
CA VAL A 65 16.22 9.82 -22.06
C VAL A 65 15.99 11.14 -22.79
N TRP A 66 15.44 12.15 -22.10
CA TRP A 66 15.18 13.44 -22.74
C TRP A 66 16.44 14.18 -23.16
N ALA A 67 17.49 14.15 -22.34
CA ALA A 67 18.78 14.71 -22.68
C ALA A 67 19.31 14.09 -23.97
N PHE A 68 19.28 12.75 -24.07
CA PHE A 68 19.69 12.04 -25.28
C PHE A 68 18.83 12.41 -26.50
N LEU A 69 17.49 12.38 -26.37
CA LEU A 69 16.58 12.70 -27.48
C LEU A 69 16.81 14.12 -28.00
N LEU A 70 16.96 15.10 -27.11
CA LEU A 70 17.13 16.51 -27.47
C LEU A 70 18.54 16.79 -28.04
N VAL A 71 19.59 16.28 -27.40
CA VAL A 71 20.98 16.48 -27.84
C VAL A 71 21.23 15.80 -29.18
N CYS A 72 20.75 14.57 -29.34
CA CYS A 72 20.91 13.80 -30.58
C CYS A 72 19.86 14.14 -31.65
N LYS A 73 18.91 15.04 -31.35
CA LYS A 73 17.80 15.45 -32.24
C LYS A 73 17.02 14.26 -32.79
N VAL A 74 16.78 13.27 -31.94
CA VAL A 74 16.00 12.07 -32.29
C VAL A 74 14.54 12.47 -32.44
N GLN A 75 13.89 12.00 -33.52
CA GLN A 75 12.46 12.26 -33.71
C GLN A 75 11.65 11.51 -32.64
N TYR A 76 10.70 12.22 -32.02
CA TYR A 76 9.78 11.67 -31.02
C TYR A 76 8.33 12.10 -31.32
N CYS A 77 7.36 11.46 -30.66
CA CYS A 77 5.94 11.73 -30.86
C CYS A 77 5.56 13.17 -30.42
N SER A 78 4.88 13.93 -31.27
CA SER A 78 4.49 15.33 -30.99
C SER A 78 3.51 15.51 -29.81
N LEU A 79 2.89 14.42 -29.32
CA LEU A 79 2.11 14.46 -28.08
C LEU A 79 2.98 14.79 -26.87
N TYR A 80 4.27 14.44 -26.88
CA TYR A 80 5.16 14.81 -25.79
C TYR A 80 5.34 16.33 -25.67
N ASP A 81 5.19 17.09 -26.76
CA ASP A 81 5.22 18.56 -26.70
C ASP A 81 3.93 19.16 -26.11
N GLN A 82 2.87 18.34 -26.00
CA GLN A 82 1.54 18.71 -25.51
C GLN A 82 1.28 18.24 -24.08
N GLY A 83 2.34 17.97 -23.31
CA GLY A 83 2.24 17.59 -21.89
C GLY A 83 1.99 16.12 -21.61
N TYR A 84 1.89 15.27 -22.62
CA TYR A 84 1.83 13.82 -22.39
C TYR A 84 3.21 13.31 -22.00
N THR A 85 3.36 12.71 -20.82
CA THR A 85 4.66 12.21 -20.33
C THR A 85 4.81 10.69 -20.43
N SER A 86 3.72 9.96 -20.71
CA SER A 86 3.70 8.52 -20.98
C SER A 86 2.50 8.20 -21.88
N ILE A 87 2.72 7.49 -23.00
CA ILE A 87 1.68 7.26 -24.03
C ILE A 87 1.32 5.78 -24.14
N GLY A 88 0.04 5.44 -24.13
CA GLY A 88 -0.43 4.08 -24.44
C GLY A 88 -1.79 4.13 -25.11
N SER A 89 -2.86 3.62 -24.49
CA SER A 89 -4.15 3.58 -25.19
C SER A 89 -4.84 4.94 -25.17
N ILE A 90 -5.68 5.20 -26.17
CA ILE A 90 -6.52 6.41 -26.23
C ILE A 90 -7.52 6.52 -25.07
N HIS A 91 -7.67 5.47 -24.25
CA HIS A 91 -8.62 5.41 -23.14
C HIS A 91 -7.97 5.62 -21.77
N ASP A 92 -6.65 5.50 -21.68
CA ASP A 92 -5.91 5.55 -20.41
C ASP A 92 -4.83 6.64 -20.37
N THR A 93 -4.73 7.46 -21.40
CA THR A 93 -3.65 8.41 -21.59
C THR A 93 -4.20 9.84 -21.61
N VAL A 94 -3.83 10.64 -20.61
CA VAL A 94 -4.14 12.09 -20.52
C VAL A 94 -2.85 12.90 -20.33
N PRO A 95 -2.85 14.22 -20.63
CA PRO A 95 -1.72 15.09 -20.34
C PRO A 95 -1.38 15.10 -18.84
N ASN A 96 -0.10 15.26 -18.52
CA ASN A 96 0.36 15.34 -17.14
C ASN A 96 -0.04 16.69 -16.52
N ALA A 97 -0.85 16.66 -15.47
CA ALA A 97 -1.37 17.86 -14.81
C ALA A 97 -0.27 18.80 -14.28
N LEU A 98 0.92 18.27 -13.94
CA LEU A 98 2.05 19.05 -13.45
C LEU A 98 2.67 19.95 -14.54
N LEU A 99 2.35 19.71 -15.80
CA LEU A 99 2.78 20.52 -16.94
C LEU A 99 1.74 21.57 -17.35
N CYS A 100 0.59 21.62 -16.68
CA CYS A 100 -0.47 22.59 -16.99
C CYS A 100 -0.06 24.02 -16.65
N MET A 101 -0.26 24.94 -17.60
CA MET A 101 -0.07 26.37 -17.43
C MET A 101 -1.42 27.01 -17.12
N LYS A 102 -1.62 27.42 -15.87
CA LYS A 102 -2.82 28.18 -15.47
C LYS A 102 -2.70 29.62 -15.97
N ASN A 103 -3.39 29.94 -17.06
CA ASN A 103 -3.67 31.33 -17.46
C ASN A 103 -5.03 31.76 -16.89
N SER A 104 -5.08 32.95 -16.31
CA SER A 104 -6.27 33.50 -15.64
C SER A 104 -7.45 33.83 -16.57
N ASP A 105 -7.26 33.85 -17.90
CA ASP A 105 -8.22 34.46 -18.83
C ASP A 105 -8.61 33.59 -20.05
N SER A 106 -8.35 32.28 -20.05
CA SER A 106 -8.83 31.39 -21.13
C SER A 106 -9.17 30.01 -20.62
N SER A 107 -10.33 29.47 -21.02
CA SER A 107 -10.80 28.11 -20.71
C SER A 107 -10.01 26.98 -21.40
N GLU A 108 -8.93 27.29 -22.11
CA GLU A 108 -8.05 26.30 -22.73
C GLU A 108 -6.81 26.04 -21.86
N GLU A 109 -6.69 24.80 -21.38
CA GLU A 109 -5.51 24.33 -20.65
C GLU A 109 -4.34 24.16 -21.63
N LYS A 110 -3.30 24.98 -21.50
CA LYS A 110 -2.04 24.82 -22.25
C LYS A 110 -1.04 24.04 -21.42
N PHE A 111 -0.36 23.08 -22.02
CA PHE A 111 0.63 22.25 -21.35
C PHE A 111 2.05 22.56 -21.81
N LYS A 112 3.01 22.42 -20.91
CA LYS A 112 4.44 22.43 -21.21
C LYS A 112 4.88 21.09 -21.83
N PRO A 113 5.94 21.07 -22.64
CA PRO A 113 6.53 19.82 -23.14
C PRO A 113 6.98 18.87 -22.02
N ALA A 114 6.94 17.58 -22.31
CA ALA A 114 7.23 16.49 -21.38
C ALA A 114 8.63 16.62 -20.73
N TYR A 115 9.65 17.00 -21.50
CA TYR A 115 11.01 17.20 -21.00
C TYR A 115 11.15 18.31 -19.93
N LEU A 116 10.11 19.13 -19.72
CA LEU A 116 10.07 20.13 -18.64
C LEU A 116 9.48 19.59 -17.32
N LEU A 117 9.15 18.30 -17.25
CA LEU A 117 8.70 17.67 -16.01
C LEU A 117 9.84 17.66 -14.98
N ALA A 118 9.61 18.31 -13.84
CA ALA A 118 10.64 18.50 -12.81
C ALA A 118 11.05 17.18 -12.15
N ASP A 119 10.06 16.35 -11.80
CA ASP A 119 10.24 15.04 -11.17
C ASP A 119 9.86 13.92 -12.15
N GLY A 120 10.88 13.20 -12.63
CA GLY A 120 10.72 12.10 -13.57
C GLY A 120 9.94 10.91 -13.01
N ARG A 121 9.87 10.75 -11.68
CA ARG A 121 9.09 9.67 -11.03
C ARG A 121 7.60 9.78 -11.32
N LEU A 122 7.14 10.98 -11.68
CA LEU A 122 5.74 11.29 -11.99
C LEU A 122 5.44 11.18 -13.50
N GLU A 123 6.33 10.60 -14.31
CA GLU A 123 6.14 10.44 -15.75
C GLU A 123 4.86 9.69 -16.13
N ARG A 124 4.37 8.79 -15.26
CA ARG A 124 3.16 7.98 -15.48
C ARG A 124 1.89 8.59 -14.87
N ALA A 125 1.95 9.78 -14.29
CA ALA A 125 0.78 10.42 -13.66
C ALA A 125 -0.39 10.65 -14.63
N GLY A 126 -0.11 10.75 -15.94
CA GLY A 126 -1.13 10.82 -17.00
C GLY A 126 -1.80 9.48 -17.35
N ARG A 127 -1.48 8.38 -16.64
CA ARG A 127 -2.05 7.05 -16.88
C ARG A 127 -3.27 6.80 -15.99
N VAL A 128 -4.44 7.21 -16.44
CA VAL A 128 -5.68 7.08 -15.68
C VAL A 128 -6.44 5.85 -16.17
N LYS A 129 -6.55 4.80 -15.34
CA LYS A 129 -7.49 3.71 -15.62
C LYS A 129 -8.91 4.28 -15.54
N LYS A 130 -9.67 4.18 -16.63
CA LYS A 130 -11.10 4.51 -16.63
C LYS A 130 -11.81 3.51 -15.74
N ASN A 131 -11.96 3.82 -14.46
CA ASN A 131 -12.93 3.13 -13.61
C ASN A 131 -14.26 3.26 -14.33
N SER A 132 -14.83 2.13 -14.76
CA SER A 132 -16.20 2.06 -15.24
C SER A 132 -17.05 2.86 -14.28
N SER A 133 -17.62 3.94 -14.80
CA SER A 133 -18.48 4.89 -14.13
C SER A 133 -19.46 4.15 -13.22
N ALA A 134 -19.19 4.16 -11.92
CA ALA A 134 -20.23 3.94 -10.93
C ALA A 134 -21.19 5.11 -11.11
N VAL A 135 -22.36 4.81 -11.68
CA VAL A 135 -23.53 5.67 -11.66
C VAL A 135 -23.83 5.92 -10.19
N CYS A 136 -23.28 6.99 -9.64
CA CYS A 136 -23.63 7.49 -8.32
C CYS A 136 -24.98 8.19 -8.45
N GLY A 137 -26.04 7.38 -8.44
CA GLY A 137 -27.29 7.85 -7.88
C GLY A 137 -26.98 8.27 -6.45
N LYS A 138 -27.12 9.57 -6.16
CA LYS A 138 -27.10 10.10 -4.80
C LYS A 138 -28.21 9.42 -3.99
N VAL A 139 -27.88 8.30 -3.38
CA VAL A 139 -28.52 7.82 -2.17
C VAL A 139 -27.53 8.16 -1.07
N SER A 140 -27.86 9.17 -0.27
CA SER A 140 -27.14 9.47 0.95
C SER A 140 -27.18 8.24 1.85
N SER A 141 -26.13 7.44 1.82
CA SER A 141 -25.95 6.36 2.78
C SER A 141 -25.79 6.97 4.17
N ILE A 142 -26.64 6.53 5.09
CA ILE A 142 -26.46 6.78 6.52
C ILE A 142 -25.27 5.90 6.91
N SER A 143 -24.07 6.47 6.87
CA SER A 143 -22.86 5.82 7.38
C SER A 143 -22.86 5.91 8.90
N ASN A 144 -22.57 4.81 9.60
CA ASN A 144 -22.46 4.74 11.05
C ASN A 144 -21.22 5.46 11.61
N GLY A 145 -21.12 6.77 11.39
CA GLY A 145 -20.25 7.67 12.15
C GLY A 145 -18.76 7.35 12.12
N LEU A 146 -18.09 7.72 11.02
CA LEU A 146 -16.74 8.29 10.94
C LEU A 146 -16.58 8.69 9.47
N LYS A 147 -17.25 9.76 9.06
CA LYS A 147 -17.07 10.30 7.71
C LYS A 147 -15.70 10.99 7.69
N VAL A 148 -14.71 10.26 7.20
CA VAL A 148 -13.34 10.75 6.93
C VAL A 148 -13.36 12.05 6.12
N GLU A 149 -14.42 12.29 5.34
CA GLU A 149 -14.51 13.44 4.44
C GLU A 149 -14.99 14.76 5.07
N ASN A 150 -15.42 14.83 6.34
CA ASN A 150 -15.92 16.09 6.92
C ASN A 150 -15.67 16.26 8.43
N LEU A 151 -14.42 16.14 8.88
CA LEU A 151 -14.04 16.52 10.24
C LEU A 151 -12.76 17.37 10.22
N ASN A 152 -12.92 18.69 10.36
CA ASN A 152 -11.86 19.60 10.83
C ASN A 152 -11.62 19.35 12.33
N PHE A 153 -11.07 18.18 12.68
CA PHE A 153 -10.47 17.92 13.99
C PHE A 153 -8.95 17.83 13.80
N GLY A 154 -8.18 18.19 14.84
CA GLY A 154 -6.72 18.01 14.84
C GLY A 154 -6.35 16.62 14.31
N SER A 155 -5.40 16.59 13.38
CA SER A 155 -5.06 15.48 12.46
C SER A 155 -5.25 14.10 13.08
N MET A 156 -6.36 13.44 12.74
CA MET A 156 -6.57 12.04 13.06
C MET A 156 -5.70 11.20 12.14
N LEU A 157 -4.61 10.63 12.69
CA LEU A 157 -3.69 9.82 11.91
C LEU A 157 -4.31 8.47 11.56
N THR A 158 -4.18 8.09 10.29
CA THR A 158 -4.69 6.81 9.79
C THR A 158 -3.57 5.83 9.49
N ALA A 159 -3.80 4.58 9.87
CA ALA A 159 -2.94 3.47 9.52
C ALA A 159 -3.71 2.45 8.68
N SER A 160 -2.99 1.76 7.80
CA SER A 160 -3.50 0.56 7.15
C SER A 160 -2.61 -0.65 7.44
N ILE A 161 -3.21 -1.83 7.36
CA ILE A 161 -2.55 -3.11 7.65
C ILE A 161 -2.66 -4.00 6.41
N ILE A 162 -1.53 -4.55 5.98
CA ILE A 162 -1.44 -5.48 4.86
C ILE A 162 -0.85 -6.79 5.38
N ALA A 163 -1.62 -7.87 5.29
CA ALA A 163 -1.17 -9.23 5.54
C ALA A 163 -0.81 -9.89 4.20
N VAL A 164 0.40 -10.44 4.08
CA VAL A 164 0.86 -11.16 2.88
C VAL A 164 0.93 -12.65 3.19
N GLY A 165 0.08 -13.45 2.54
CA GLY A 165 0.02 -14.88 2.80
C GLY A 165 -1.10 -15.58 2.04
N ASP A 166 -0.73 -16.45 1.11
CA ASP A 166 -1.70 -17.29 0.39
C ASP A 166 -2.43 -18.26 1.33
N GLU A 167 -1.77 -18.75 2.38
CA GLU A 167 -2.33 -19.64 3.39
C GLU A 167 -3.50 -19.01 4.17
N ILE A 168 -3.49 -17.68 4.33
CA ILE A 168 -4.59 -16.90 4.90
C ILE A 168 -5.74 -16.84 3.89
N LEU A 169 -5.44 -16.55 2.62
CA LEU A 169 -6.44 -16.50 1.56
C LEU A 169 -7.08 -17.86 1.27
N PHE A 170 -6.34 -18.95 1.46
CA PHE A 170 -6.85 -20.31 1.36
C PHE A 170 -7.66 -20.74 2.58
N GLY A 171 -7.66 -19.95 3.67
CA GLY A 171 -8.33 -20.28 4.93
C GLY A 171 -7.68 -21.43 5.69
N THR A 172 -6.44 -21.80 5.34
CA THR A 172 -5.68 -22.84 6.04
C THR A 172 -5.09 -22.34 7.36
N VAL A 173 -4.83 -21.04 7.44
CA VAL A 173 -4.34 -20.35 8.63
C VAL A 173 -5.26 -19.17 8.93
N GLU A 174 -5.61 -19.00 10.20
CA GLU A 174 -6.38 -17.85 10.67
C GLU A 174 -5.44 -16.67 10.94
N ASP A 175 -5.75 -15.51 10.39
CA ASP A 175 -5.01 -14.29 10.66
C ASP A 175 -5.34 -13.72 12.04
N LYS A 176 -4.40 -13.88 12.97
CA LYS A 176 -4.50 -13.34 14.34
C LYS A 176 -3.79 -12.00 14.51
N LEU A 177 -2.83 -11.69 13.62
CA LEU A 177 -1.93 -10.54 13.76
C LEU A 177 -2.65 -9.23 13.47
N SER A 178 -3.49 -9.17 12.43
CA SER A 178 -4.31 -7.99 12.11
C SER A 178 -5.10 -7.49 13.32
N SER A 179 -5.73 -8.41 14.06
CA SER A 179 -6.58 -8.05 15.20
C SER A 179 -5.77 -7.46 16.37
N VAL A 180 -4.57 -7.98 16.61
CA VAL A 180 -3.66 -7.48 17.64
C VAL A 180 -3.15 -6.10 17.24
N LEU A 181 -2.69 -5.95 16.00
CA LEU A 181 -2.17 -4.70 15.49
C LEU A 181 -3.22 -3.59 15.47
N CYS A 182 -4.48 -3.90 15.14
CA CYS A 182 -5.59 -2.94 15.26
C CYS A 182 -5.74 -2.40 16.68
N LYS A 183 -5.74 -3.30 17.68
CA LYS A 183 -5.86 -2.90 19.10
C LYS A 183 -4.68 -2.03 19.53
N ARG A 184 -3.47 -2.39 19.09
CA ARG A 184 -2.24 -1.66 19.39
C ARG A 184 -2.24 -0.26 18.78
N LEU A 185 -2.65 -0.12 17.52
CA LEU A 185 -2.82 1.18 16.86
C LEU A 185 -3.87 2.05 17.54
N HIS A 186 -5.02 1.48 17.89
CA HIS A 186 -6.05 2.22 18.64
C HIS A 186 -5.54 2.68 20.02
N SER A 187 -4.70 1.88 20.70
CA SER A 187 -4.12 2.24 22.00
C SER A 187 -3.14 3.40 21.97
N ILE A 188 -2.62 3.76 20.79
CA ILE A 188 -1.77 4.94 20.60
C ILE A 188 -2.49 6.04 19.82
N GLY A 189 -3.79 5.87 19.63
CA GLY A 189 -4.65 6.87 19.05
C GLY A 189 -4.69 6.94 17.52
N TRP A 190 -4.18 5.93 16.82
CA TRP A 190 -4.26 5.81 15.37
C TRP A 190 -5.53 5.07 14.96
N ALA A 191 -6.21 5.55 13.92
CA ALA A 191 -7.35 4.84 13.36
C ALA A 191 -6.93 3.90 12.25
N VAL A 192 -7.42 2.67 12.28
CA VAL A 192 -7.18 1.72 11.19
C VAL A 192 -8.21 1.93 10.09
N SER A 193 -7.76 2.43 8.94
CA SER A 193 -8.64 2.68 7.79
C SER A 193 -9.01 1.39 7.05
N ARG A 194 -8.04 0.46 6.95
CA ARG A 194 -8.22 -0.82 6.27
C ARG A 194 -7.24 -1.88 6.74
N VAL A 195 -7.75 -3.12 6.76
CA VAL A 195 -6.96 -4.35 6.82
C VAL A 195 -7.17 -5.09 5.49
N THR A 196 -6.08 -5.43 4.80
CA THR A 196 -6.12 -6.17 3.53
C THR A 196 -5.27 -7.44 3.65
N VAL A 197 -5.72 -8.53 3.03
CA VAL A 197 -4.90 -9.73 2.82
C VAL A 197 -4.56 -9.83 1.33
N THR A 198 -3.27 -9.95 0.99
CA THR A 198 -2.75 -10.03 -0.38
C THR A 198 -2.06 -11.37 -0.63
N ARG A 199 -1.98 -11.75 -1.91
CA ARG A 199 -1.27 -12.96 -2.34
C ARG A 199 0.24 -12.83 -2.17
N ASN A 200 0.93 -13.96 -2.12
CA ASN A 200 2.39 -14.07 -2.18
C ASN A 200 2.91 -13.80 -3.61
N ASP A 201 2.56 -12.63 -4.15
CA ASP A 201 2.92 -12.17 -5.49
C ASP A 201 3.39 -10.70 -5.42
N ILE A 202 4.53 -10.41 -6.05
CA ILE A 202 5.18 -9.08 -6.01
C ILE A 202 4.23 -7.98 -6.50
N ASP A 203 3.46 -8.25 -7.57
CA ASP A 203 2.57 -7.26 -8.18
C ASP A 203 1.38 -6.98 -7.27
N SER A 204 0.84 -8.02 -6.65
CA SER A 204 -0.26 -7.93 -5.70
C SER A 204 0.12 -7.11 -4.46
N VAL A 205 1.30 -7.36 -3.88
CA VAL A 205 1.82 -6.57 -2.75
C VAL A 205 2.07 -5.12 -3.19
N ALA A 206 2.73 -4.92 -4.33
CA ALA A 206 3.06 -3.59 -4.82
C ALA A 206 1.82 -2.73 -5.10
N GLU A 207 0.76 -3.30 -5.69
CA GLU A 207 -0.49 -2.57 -5.95
C GLU A 207 -1.15 -2.12 -4.64
N GLU A 208 -1.20 -2.98 -3.62
CA GLU A 208 -1.81 -2.62 -2.35
C GLU A 208 -0.97 -1.59 -1.60
N VAL A 209 0.36 -1.75 -1.55
CA VAL A 209 1.26 -0.77 -0.94
C VAL A 209 1.17 0.59 -1.65
N GLU A 210 1.16 0.63 -2.99
CA GLU A 210 1.00 1.88 -3.77
C GLU A 210 -0.31 2.60 -3.41
N ARG A 211 -1.39 1.84 -3.31
CA ARG A 211 -2.71 2.38 -2.96
C ARG A 211 -2.71 2.93 -1.54
N ARG A 212 -2.12 2.21 -0.59
CA ARG A 212 -2.18 2.52 0.85
C ARG A 212 -1.24 3.65 1.24
N LYS A 213 -0.01 3.65 0.72
CA LYS A 213 1.00 4.67 1.03
C LYS A 213 0.56 6.09 0.65
N SER A 214 -0.39 6.22 -0.29
CA SER A 214 -0.92 7.51 -0.77
C SER A 214 -2.18 7.96 -0.04
N THR A 215 -2.88 7.05 0.64
CA THR A 215 -4.13 7.35 1.34
C THR A 215 -3.99 7.41 2.86
N ASP A 216 -2.99 6.72 3.41
CA ASP A 216 -2.81 6.52 4.84
C ASP A 216 -1.48 7.09 5.31
N ASP A 217 -1.45 7.62 6.53
CA ASP A 217 -0.26 8.22 7.13
C ASP A 217 0.82 7.17 7.42
N MET A 218 0.41 5.93 7.74
CA MET A 218 1.31 4.80 7.94
C MET A 218 0.73 3.50 7.37
N VAL A 219 1.58 2.65 6.84
CA VAL A 219 1.22 1.32 6.34
C VAL A 219 2.05 0.29 7.10
N PHE A 220 1.39 -0.66 7.74
CA PHE A 220 2.03 -1.79 8.38
C PHE A 220 1.84 -3.02 7.52
N ILE A 221 2.92 -3.71 7.19
CA ILE A 221 2.88 -4.91 6.37
C ILE A 221 3.60 -6.05 7.09
N TYR A 222 3.05 -7.26 7.02
CA TYR A 222 3.66 -8.46 7.60
C TYR A 222 3.37 -9.69 6.75
N GLY A 223 4.12 -10.77 7.01
CA GLY A 223 4.08 -11.99 6.20
C GLY A 223 4.89 -11.84 4.91
N GLY A 224 5.20 -12.95 4.25
CA GLY A 224 6.02 -12.98 3.03
C GLY A 224 7.43 -12.40 3.21
N ILE A 225 8.06 -12.63 4.37
CA ILE A 225 9.42 -12.19 4.68
C ILE A 225 10.23 -13.39 5.17
N GLY A 226 11.33 -13.67 4.49
CA GLY A 226 12.16 -14.84 4.73
C GLY A 226 12.96 -15.23 3.49
N PRO A 227 13.60 -16.40 3.50
CA PRO A 227 14.44 -16.88 2.40
C PRO A 227 13.68 -17.69 1.35
N LEU A 228 12.36 -17.82 1.44
CA LEU A 228 11.58 -18.62 0.50
C LEU A 228 11.23 -17.79 -0.73
N HIS A 229 11.05 -18.46 -1.87
CA HIS A 229 10.58 -17.82 -3.11
C HIS A 229 9.21 -17.12 -2.97
N SER A 230 8.40 -17.52 -1.98
CA SER A 230 7.12 -16.89 -1.66
C SER A 230 7.28 -15.63 -0.80
N ASP A 231 8.48 -15.34 -0.28
CA ASP A 231 8.75 -14.18 0.56
C ASP A 231 8.98 -12.94 -0.30
N VAL A 232 7.88 -12.39 -0.80
CA VAL A 232 7.86 -11.32 -1.80
C VAL A 232 7.65 -9.91 -1.23
N THR A 233 7.46 -9.78 0.09
CA THR A 233 6.99 -8.53 0.70
C THR A 233 7.94 -7.37 0.47
N VAL A 234 9.23 -7.57 0.73
CA VAL A 234 10.25 -6.52 0.56
C VAL A 234 10.38 -6.09 -0.90
N ALA A 235 10.35 -7.07 -1.82
CA ALA A 235 10.37 -6.80 -3.26
C ALA A 235 9.10 -6.07 -3.75
N GLY A 236 7.93 -6.41 -3.21
CA GLY A 236 6.67 -5.71 -3.46
C GLY A 236 6.70 -4.27 -2.98
N VAL A 237 7.26 -4.01 -1.79
CA VAL A 237 7.49 -2.66 -1.27
C VAL A 237 8.46 -1.88 -2.17
N ALA A 238 9.60 -2.46 -2.56
CA ALA A 238 10.52 -1.81 -3.49
C ALA A 238 9.84 -1.41 -4.81
N LYS A 239 9.05 -2.34 -5.39
CA LYS A 239 8.29 -2.10 -6.61
C LYS A 239 7.26 -0.97 -6.44
N ALA A 240 6.56 -0.91 -5.30
CA ALA A 240 5.63 0.17 -5.01
C ALA A 240 6.33 1.53 -4.91
N PHE A 241 7.57 1.59 -4.42
CA PHE A 241 8.34 2.84 -4.40
C PHE A 241 9.11 3.14 -5.69
N GLY A 242 9.09 2.22 -6.67
CA GLY A 242 9.83 2.37 -7.91
C GLY A 242 11.35 2.37 -7.72
N VAL A 243 11.85 1.70 -6.68
CA VAL A 243 13.28 1.57 -6.37
C VAL A 243 13.77 0.15 -6.64
N ARG A 244 15.07 0.00 -6.88
CA ARG A 244 15.67 -1.33 -7.03
C ARG A 244 15.92 -1.96 -5.68
N MET A 245 16.03 -3.28 -5.67
CA MET A 245 16.55 -4.04 -4.54
C MET A 245 18.07 -4.07 -4.62
N ALA A 246 18.76 -3.75 -3.53
CA ALA A 246 20.21 -3.81 -3.43
C ALA A 246 20.60 -4.54 -2.14
N PRO A 247 21.71 -5.29 -2.14
CA PRO A 247 22.22 -5.88 -0.90
C PRO A 247 22.64 -4.77 0.05
N ASP A 248 22.23 -4.89 1.30
CA ASP A 248 22.69 -4.05 2.41
C ASP A 248 23.80 -4.79 3.17
N GLU A 249 25.02 -4.26 3.12
CA GLU A 249 26.21 -4.93 3.67
C GLU A 249 26.14 -5.12 5.19
N GLU A 250 25.62 -4.13 5.91
CA GLU A 250 25.48 -4.16 7.38
C GLU A 250 24.43 -5.19 7.79
N PHE A 251 23.28 -5.21 7.11
CA PHE A 251 22.25 -6.20 7.37
C PHE A 251 22.68 -7.60 6.96
N GLU A 252 23.43 -7.75 5.87
CA GLU A 252 23.99 -9.04 5.46
C GLU A 252 24.95 -9.60 6.52
N GLU A 253 25.84 -8.76 7.06
CA GLU A 253 26.74 -9.16 8.15
C GLU A 253 25.97 -9.57 9.41
N HIS A 254 24.95 -8.78 9.78
CA HIS A 254 24.07 -9.12 10.90
C HIS A 254 23.36 -10.46 10.72
N LEU A 255 22.80 -10.71 9.53
CA LEU A 255 22.16 -11.98 9.20
C LEU A 255 23.15 -13.15 9.21
N ARG A 256 24.40 -12.93 8.77
CA ARG A 256 25.47 -13.93 8.81
C ARG A 256 25.80 -14.35 10.25
N HIS A 257 25.77 -13.42 11.20
CA HIS A 257 25.94 -13.73 12.63
C HIS A 257 24.78 -14.54 13.22
N LEU A 258 23.55 -14.31 12.75
CA LEU A 258 22.35 -15.00 13.23
C LEU A 258 22.18 -16.41 12.67
N ILE A 259 22.37 -16.56 11.36
CA ILE A 259 22.02 -17.78 10.61
C ILE A 259 23.29 -18.64 10.35
N GLY A 260 24.48 -18.07 10.55
CA GLY A 260 25.77 -18.68 10.24
C GLY A 260 26.10 -18.66 8.74
N GLU A 261 27.20 -19.29 8.34
CA GLU A 261 27.66 -19.38 6.93
C GLU A 261 26.78 -20.27 6.02
N LYS A 262 25.63 -20.75 6.49
CA LYS A 262 24.75 -21.66 5.73
C LYS A 262 23.82 -20.93 4.75
N CYS A 263 24.32 -19.91 4.05
CA CYS A 263 23.60 -19.34 2.92
C CYS A 263 23.81 -20.24 1.70
N SER A 264 22.73 -20.83 1.18
CA SER A 264 22.76 -21.69 0.00
C SER A 264 22.82 -20.81 -1.26
N GLY A 265 23.98 -20.21 -1.57
CA GLY A 265 24.17 -19.37 -2.76
C GLY A 265 25.21 -18.27 -2.58
N ASP A 266 25.56 -17.58 -3.67
CA ASP A 266 26.57 -16.51 -3.68
C ASP A 266 26.11 -15.22 -2.96
N LYS A 267 24.79 -15.06 -2.70
CA LYS A 267 24.19 -13.87 -2.07
C LYS A 267 23.03 -14.25 -1.15
N ASN A 268 22.89 -13.55 -0.03
CA ASN A 268 21.77 -13.70 0.88
C ASN A 268 20.58 -12.85 0.40
N GLU A 269 19.56 -13.49 -0.17
CA GLU A 269 18.35 -12.79 -0.67
C GLU A 269 17.62 -11.99 0.41
N MET A 270 17.72 -12.42 1.68
CA MET A 270 17.13 -11.70 2.81
C MET A 270 17.81 -10.37 3.09
N ALA A 271 19.04 -10.17 2.61
CA ALA A 271 19.78 -8.90 2.76
C ALA A 271 19.48 -7.92 1.61
N LEU A 272 18.66 -8.31 0.62
CA LEU A 272 18.23 -7.40 -0.43
C LEU A 272 17.15 -6.47 0.11
N LEU A 273 17.41 -5.17 0.11
CA LEU A 273 16.52 -4.14 0.63
C LEU A 273 16.23 -3.06 -0.43
N PRO A 274 15.11 -2.33 -0.33
CA PRO A 274 14.79 -1.21 -1.21
C PRO A 274 15.85 -0.11 -1.14
N GLU A 275 16.58 0.10 -2.23
CA GLU A 275 17.76 0.97 -2.23
C GLU A 275 17.38 2.44 -1.99
N GLY A 276 18.14 3.11 -1.11
CA GLY A 276 18.08 4.56 -0.88
C GLY A 276 16.87 5.04 -0.08
N ILE A 277 15.98 4.12 0.33
CA ILE A 277 14.76 4.45 1.08
C ILE A 277 14.60 3.64 2.36
N THR A 278 15.46 2.64 2.56
CA THR A 278 15.37 1.73 3.69
C THR A 278 16.03 2.34 4.92
N GLU A 279 15.28 2.35 6.02
CA GLU A 279 15.75 2.65 7.36
C GLU A 279 15.64 1.37 8.19
N LEU A 280 16.79 0.87 8.65
CA LEU A 280 16.84 -0.26 9.58
C LEU A 280 16.72 0.25 11.01
N LEU A 281 15.67 -0.17 11.69
CA LEU A 281 15.37 0.24 13.06
C LEU A 281 15.88 -0.84 14.03
N HIS A 282 17.08 -0.62 14.56
CA HIS A 282 17.74 -1.53 15.48
C HIS A 282 17.20 -1.38 16.90
N HIS A 283 17.05 -2.51 17.60
CA HIS A 283 16.69 -2.56 19.00
C HIS A 283 17.29 -3.80 19.68
N GLU A 284 17.78 -3.68 20.91
CA GLU A 284 18.52 -4.75 21.61
C GLU A 284 17.70 -6.03 21.82
N GLN A 285 16.37 -5.89 21.93
CA GLN A 285 15.47 -7.02 22.14
C GLN A 285 15.07 -7.73 20.83
N LEU A 286 15.34 -7.11 19.68
CA LEU A 286 15.00 -7.66 18.38
C LEU A 286 16.16 -8.47 17.81
N ARG A 287 15.84 -9.67 17.30
CA ARG A 287 16.84 -10.49 16.59
C ARG A 287 17.24 -9.83 15.28
N VAL A 288 16.27 -9.30 14.54
CA VAL A 288 16.49 -8.57 13.29
C VAL A 288 15.87 -7.18 13.42
N PRO A 289 16.49 -6.12 12.86
CA PRO A 289 15.91 -4.78 12.85
C PRO A 289 14.54 -4.77 12.17
N LEU A 290 13.68 -3.82 12.55
CA LEU A 290 12.47 -3.53 11.78
C LEU A 290 12.87 -2.78 10.52
N ILE A 291 12.19 -3.06 9.41
CA ILE A 291 12.49 -2.41 8.13
C ILE A 291 11.43 -1.33 7.89
N LYS A 292 11.87 -0.08 7.80
CA LYS A 292 11.01 1.06 7.46
C LYS A 292 11.39 1.59 6.09
N CYS A 293 10.40 1.84 5.24
CA CYS A 293 10.54 2.43 3.92
C CYS A 293 9.56 3.59 3.80
N HIS A 294 10.03 4.83 4.02
CA HIS A 294 9.16 6.01 4.18
C HIS A 294 8.04 5.77 5.22
N ASN A 295 6.77 5.77 4.81
CA ASN A 295 5.60 5.52 5.65
C ASN A 295 5.15 4.05 5.66
N VAL A 296 6.01 3.11 5.25
CA VAL A 296 5.73 1.67 5.29
C VAL A 296 6.64 1.01 6.31
N ILE A 297 6.08 0.34 7.31
CA ILE A 297 6.80 -0.47 8.30
C ILE A 297 6.54 -1.95 8.00
N ILE A 298 7.62 -2.68 7.76
CA ILE A 298 7.61 -4.12 7.52
C ILE A 298 7.90 -4.83 8.85
N LEU A 299 6.92 -5.60 9.32
CA LEU A 299 6.98 -6.38 10.55
C LEU A 299 7.31 -7.83 10.21
N THR A 300 8.29 -8.40 10.91
CA THR A 300 8.79 -9.77 10.68
C THR A 300 8.14 -10.81 11.60
N ALA A 301 7.10 -10.41 12.34
CA ALA A 301 6.45 -11.25 13.33
C ALA A 301 5.67 -12.41 12.68
N THR A 302 5.87 -13.62 13.18
CA THR A 302 5.15 -14.83 12.73
C THR A 302 3.96 -15.16 13.62
N ASN A 303 3.91 -14.58 14.83
CA ASN A 303 2.89 -14.84 15.83
C ASN A 303 2.67 -13.60 16.72
N ALA A 304 1.60 -13.61 17.51
CA ALA A 304 1.18 -12.46 18.32
C ALA A 304 2.23 -12.06 19.38
N VAL A 305 2.99 -13.00 19.92
CA VAL A 305 4.02 -12.72 20.94
C VAL A 305 5.19 -11.96 20.30
N GLU A 306 5.63 -12.40 19.12
CA GLU A 306 6.65 -11.68 18.35
C GLU A 306 6.16 -10.31 17.90
N LEU A 307 4.89 -10.19 17.51
CA LEU A 307 4.29 -8.92 17.13
C LEU A 307 4.24 -7.94 18.30
N ASP A 308 3.84 -8.40 19.48
CA ASP A 308 3.82 -7.57 20.69
C ASP A 308 5.23 -7.09 21.06
N LEU A 309 6.23 -7.97 20.99
CA LEU A 309 7.63 -7.58 21.21
C LEU A 309 8.10 -6.52 20.19
N GLN A 310 7.83 -6.74 18.90
CA GLN A 310 8.18 -5.79 17.85
C GLN A 310 7.47 -4.44 18.03
N TRP A 311 6.21 -4.48 18.44
CA TRP A 311 5.43 -3.28 18.72
C TRP A 311 5.99 -2.49 19.88
N ASP A 312 6.31 -3.14 21.01
CA ASP A 312 6.86 -2.46 22.18
C ASP A 312 8.22 -1.80 21.84
N CYS A 313 9.08 -2.50 21.09
CA CYS A 313 10.32 -1.94 20.57
C CYS A 313 10.07 -0.72 19.65
N LEU A 314 9.09 -0.81 18.76
CA LEU A 314 8.72 0.29 17.87
C LEU A 314 8.25 1.53 18.65
N ILE A 315 7.49 1.34 19.73
CA ILE A 315 7.02 2.45 20.60
C ILE A 315 8.17 3.09 21.36
N GLU A 316 9.14 2.31 21.85
CA GLU A 316 10.34 2.85 22.48
C GLU A 316 11.16 3.69 21.49
N LEU A 317 11.33 3.20 20.26
CA LEU A 317 12.00 3.91 19.17
C LEU A 317 11.22 5.16 18.71
N ALA A 318 9.90 5.11 18.73
CA ALA A 318 9.05 6.26 18.40
C ALA A 318 9.24 7.41 19.40
N LYS A 319 9.40 7.08 20.69
CA LYS A 319 9.65 8.08 21.75
C LYS A 319 11.01 8.77 21.61
N SER A 320 12.03 8.05 21.13
CA SER A 320 13.39 8.61 20.98
C SER A 320 13.58 9.36 19.67
N ASN A 321 13.02 8.85 18.57
CA ASN A 321 13.37 9.30 17.22
C ASN A 321 12.20 9.90 16.42
N GLY A 322 10.99 9.96 17.00
CA GLY A 322 9.82 10.57 16.34
C GLY A 322 9.33 9.79 15.12
N ILE A 323 9.63 8.49 15.04
CA ILE A 323 9.24 7.60 13.92
C ILE A 323 7.71 7.47 13.83
N LEU A 324 7.04 7.57 14.96
CA LEU A 324 5.59 7.43 15.06
C LEU A 324 5.04 8.44 16.08
N GLU A 325 3.97 9.14 15.74
CA GLU A 325 3.34 10.11 16.63
C GLU A 325 2.46 9.39 17.66
N LEU A 326 2.72 9.65 18.95
CA LEU A 326 1.94 9.09 20.04
C LEU A 326 0.82 10.06 20.41
N MET A 327 -0.42 9.68 20.10
CA MET A 327 -1.61 10.46 20.39
C MET A 327 -2.36 9.89 21.60
N ASP A 328 -3.33 10.64 22.12
CA ASP A 328 -4.24 10.13 23.15
C ASP A 328 -4.98 8.88 22.65
N PRO A 329 -5.10 7.82 23.46
CA PRO A 329 -5.74 6.58 23.07
C PRO A 329 -7.21 6.76 22.72
N PHE A 330 -7.75 5.87 21.89
CA PHE A 330 -9.20 5.72 21.80
C PHE A 330 -9.74 5.11 23.09
N VAL A 331 -10.82 5.69 23.59
CA VAL A 331 -11.58 5.15 24.71
C VAL A 331 -12.89 4.62 24.15
N SER A 332 -13.31 3.46 24.63
CA SER A 332 -14.57 2.83 24.23
C SER A 332 -15.45 2.54 25.43
N LYS A 333 -16.76 2.51 25.19
CA LYS A 333 -17.76 2.08 26.16
C LYS A 333 -18.77 1.16 25.47
N CYS A 334 -19.01 0.00 26.08
CA CYS A 334 -19.83 -1.05 25.50
C CYS A 334 -21.06 -1.35 26.38
N PHE A 335 -22.20 -1.60 25.73
CA PHE A 335 -23.45 -2.00 26.38
C PHE A 335 -24.04 -3.22 25.68
N ALA A 336 -24.53 -4.18 26.46
CA ALA A 336 -25.33 -5.30 25.99
C ALA A 336 -26.81 -5.04 26.24
N THR A 337 -27.65 -5.35 25.26
CA THR A 337 -29.12 -5.23 25.34
C THR A 337 -29.83 -6.40 24.68
N THR A 338 -31.01 -6.75 25.19
CA THR A 338 -31.90 -7.79 24.65
C THR A 338 -32.93 -7.24 23.66
N LEU A 339 -32.97 -5.92 23.47
CA LEU A 339 -33.86 -5.26 22.52
C LEU A 339 -33.57 -5.71 21.08
N SER A 340 -34.60 -5.64 20.23
CA SER A 340 -34.47 -5.99 18.81
C SER A 340 -33.77 -4.90 18.00
N ASP A 341 -33.19 -5.29 16.86
CA ASP A 341 -32.50 -4.34 15.96
C ASP A 341 -33.44 -3.25 15.44
N VAL A 342 -34.73 -3.57 15.27
CA VAL A 342 -35.77 -2.64 14.81
C VAL A 342 -36.04 -1.55 15.83
N GLU A 343 -36.11 -1.92 17.11
CA GLU A 343 -36.35 -0.98 18.21
C GLU A 343 -35.18 0.00 18.40
N ILE A 344 -33.96 -0.47 18.14
CA ILE A 344 -32.73 0.28 18.39
C ILE A 344 -32.27 1.11 17.18
N ALA A 345 -32.60 0.71 15.96
CA ALA A 345 -32.11 1.35 14.73
C ALA A 345 -32.36 2.87 14.69
N GLN A 346 -33.59 3.32 14.96
CA GLN A 346 -33.93 4.74 14.95
C GLN A 346 -33.24 5.53 16.08
N PRO A 347 -33.30 5.07 17.35
CA PRO A 347 -32.57 5.70 18.45
C PRO A 347 -31.06 5.81 18.22
N LEU A 348 -30.41 4.75 17.71
CA LEU A 348 -28.98 4.79 17.36
C LEU A 348 -28.69 5.76 16.23
N SER A 349 -29.46 5.74 15.14
CA SER A 349 -29.26 6.67 14.03
C SER A 349 -29.35 8.13 14.48
N LYS A 350 -30.30 8.46 15.36
CA LYS A 350 -30.40 9.79 15.98
C LYS A 350 -29.21 10.10 16.88
N LEU A 351 -28.69 9.11 17.60
CA LEU A 351 -27.52 9.27 18.46
C LEU A 351 -26.26 9.54 17.64
N CYS A 352 -26.02 8.81 16.55
CA CYS A 352 -24.91 9.06 15.62
C CYS A 352 -24.96 10.48 15.04
N ALA A 353 -26.16 11.01 14.77
CA ALA A 353 -26.34 12.38 14.30
C ALA A 353 -26.07 13.43 15.40
N GLN A 354 -26.31 13.11 16.67
CA GLN A 354 -26.05 13.99 17.82
C GLN A 354 -24.56 14.03 18.21
N PHE A 355 -23.84 12.94 17.98
CA PHE A 355 -22.42 12.77 18.33
C PHE A 355 -21.60 12.38 17.10
N PRO A 356 -21.42 13.29 16.12
CA PRO A 356 -20.72 13.00 14.86
C PRO A 356 -19.21 12.76 15.02
N ASP A 357 -18.66 13.13 16.17
CA ASP A 357 -17.27 12.96 16.58
C ASP A 357 -16.99 11.59 17.22
N LEU A 358 -18.03 10.80 17.50
CA LEU A 358 -17.93 9.47 18.07
C LEU A 358 -18.27 8.41 17.02
N TYR A 359 -17.55 7.30 17.06
CA TYR A 359 -18.01 6.07 16.44
C TYR A 359 -19.07 5.43 17.32
N ILE A 360 -20.26 5.20 16.76
CA ILE A 360 -21.35 4.51 17.44
C ILE A 360 -21.84 3.40 16.53
N GLY A 361 -21.58 2.17 16.96
CA GLY A 361 -21.90 0.95 16.22
C GLY A 361 -22.58 -0.08 17.10
N GLY A 362 -23.18 -1.09 16.46
CA GLY A 362 -23.74 -2.23 17.16
C GLY A 362 -23.53 -3.53 16.40
N TYR A 363 -23.24 -4.61 17.12
CA TYR A 363 -23.09 -5.95 16.55
C TYR A 363 -23.62 -7.02 17.50
N ARG A 364 -24.07 -8.15 16.95
CA ARG A 364 -24.44 -9.34 17.72
C ARG A 364 -23.40 -10.43 17.51
N ARG A 365 -23.00 -11.11 18.58
CA ARG A 365 -22.12 -12.30 18.49
C ARG A 365 -22.87 -13.50 17.88
N SER A 366 -24.18 -13.58 18.10
CA SER A 366 -25.08 -14.58 17.49
C SER A 366 -26.46 -13.95 17.26
N ARG A 367 -27.23 -14.45 16.29
CA ARG A 367 -28.57 -13.90 15.97
C ARG A 367 -29.52 -13.88 17.16
N GLU A 368 -29.38 -14.84 18.07
CA GLU A 368 -30.20 -14.98 19.27
C GLU A 368 -29.56 -14.35 20.52
N GLY A 369 -28.33 -13.87 20.40
CA GLY A 369 -27.58 -13.26 21.50
C GLY A 369 -27.91 -11.76 21.67
N PRO A 370 -27.43 -11.15 22.77
CA PRO A 370 -27.63 -9.72 23.01
C PRO A 370 -26.93 -8.87 21.95
N LEU A 371 -27.53 -7.71 21.64
CA LEU A 371 -26.89 -6.68 20.82
C LEU A 371 -25.87 -5.95 21.68
N ILE A 372 -24.63 -5.90 21.19
CA ILE A 372 -23.55 -5.13 21.79
C ILE A 372 -23.50 -3.80 21.05
N ILE A 373 -23.66 -2.71 21.77
CA ILE A 373 -23.52 -1.34 21.27
C ILE A 373 -22.20 -0.80 21.79
N THR A 374 -21.37 -0.30 20.88
CA THR A 374 -20.07 0.27 21.19
C THR A 374 -20.06 1.74 20.80
N SER A 375 -19.67 2.60 21.74
CA SER A 375 -19.34 4.00 21.50
C SER A 375 -17.84 4.19 21.69
N GLU A 376 -17.14 4.74 20.70
CA GLU A 376 -15.69 4.93 20.72
C GLU A 376 -15.31 6.34 20.26
N GLY A 377 -14.29 6.93 20.89
CA GLY A 377 -13.79 8.26 20.56
C GLY A 377 -12.62 8.69 21.45
N LYS A 378 -12.19 9.95 21.30
CA LYS A 378 -11.08 10.53 22.10
C LYS A 378 -11.53 11.15 23.43
N ASP A 379 -12.78 11.64 23.49
CA ASP A 379 -13.31 12.34 24.67
C ASP A 379 -14.26 11.44 25.48
N LEU A 380 -13.78 11.00 26.64
CA LEU A 380 -14.54 10.17 27.59
C LEU A 380 -15.83 10.87 28.07
N SER A 381 -15.84 12.19 28.20
CA SER A 381 -17.03 12.95 28.64
C SER A 381 -18.13 12.87 27.60
N ARG A 382 -17.76 12.98 26.31
CA ARG A 382 -18.71 12.83 25.20
C ARG A 382 -19.22 11.41 25.06
N ILE A 383 -18.37 10.40 25.23
CA ILE A 383 -18.79 8.99 25.25
C ILE A 383 -19.80 8.75 26.37
N LYS A 384 -19.55 9.26 27.57
CA LYS A 384 -20.48 9.14 28.71
C LYS A 384 -21.81 9.83 28.42
N ALA A 385 -21.80 11.02 27.81
CA ALA A 385 -23.01 11.74 27.43
C ALA A 385 -23.82 10.98 26.35
N ALA A 386 -23.16 10.42 25.34
CA ALA A 386 -23.81 9.60 24.31
C ALA A 386 -24.44 8.34 24.92
N SER A 387 -23.70 7.68 25.81
CA SER A 387 -24.16 6.49 26.54
C SER A 387 -25.39 6.79 27.40
N GLN A 388 -25.37 7.88 28.15
CA GLN A 388 -26.50 8.30 28.99
C GLN A 388 -27.73 8.66 28.13
N SER A 389 -27.54 9.43 27.06
CA SER A 389 -28.60 9.79 26.10
C SER A 389 -29.25 8.57 25.45
N LEU A 390 -28.48 7.48 25.25
CA LEU A 390 -29.02 6.22 24.77
C LEU A 390 -29.85 5.51 25.85
N CYS A 391 -29.32 5.37 27.06
CA CYS A 391 -30.00 4.68 28.17
C CYS A 391 -31.32 5.39 28.58
N GLU A 392 -31.36 6.72 28.57
CA GLU A 392 -32.56 7.50 28.93
C GLU A 392 -33.75 7.31 27.97
N LYS A 393 -33.49 6.86 26.73
CA LYS A 393 -34.55 6.62 25.73
C LYS A 393 -35.29 5.30 25.94
N PHE A 394 -34.82 4.43 26.83
CA PHE A 394 -35.39 3.12 27.08
C PHE A 394 -35.69 2.91 28.56
N HIS A 395 -36.41 1.84 28.88
CA HIS A 395 -36.75 1.51 30.27
C HIS A 395 -35.50 1.15 31.08
N HIS A 396 -35.56 1.42 32.39
CA HIS A 396 -34.46 1.12 33.30
C HIS A 396 -34.12 -0.39 33.27
N GLY A 397 -32.86 -0.73 33.02
CA GLY A 397 -32.40 -2.12 32.88
C GLY A 397 -32.39 -2.68 31.45
N ALA A 398 -32.78 -1.90 30.44
CA ALA A 398 -32.70 -2.32 29.03
C ALA A 398 -31.24 -2.51 28.53
N PHE A 399 -30.28 -1.87 29.18
CA PHE A 399 -28.86 -1.96 28.88
C PHE A 399 -28.09 -2.43 30.11
N SER A 400 -27.10 -3.29 29.86
CA SER A 400 -26.10 -3.72 30.83
C SER A 400 -24.73 -3.29 30.32
N GLU A 401 -23.98 -2.55 31.13
CA GLU A 401 -22.61 -2.17 30.78
C GLU A 401 -21.73 -3.42 30.77
N ILE A 402 -20.90 -3.56 29.74
CA ILE A 402 -19.94 -4.65 29.59
C ILE A 402 -18.53 -4.06 29.47
N GLU A 403 -17.55 -4.79 30.01
CA GLU A 403 -16.12 -4.45 29.91
C GLU A 403 -15.58 -4.56 28.49
#